data_AF-A0A7K2P2A5-F1
#
_entry.id   AF-A0A7K2P2A5-F1
#
_cell.length_a   1.000
_cell.length_b   1.000
_cell.length_c   1.000
_cell.angle_alpha   90.00
_cell.angle_beta   90.00
_cell.angle_gamma   90.00
#
_symmetry.space_group_name_H-M   'P 1'
#
loop_
_entity.id
_entity.type
_entity.pdbx_description
1 polymer ?
#
loop_
_entity_poly.entity_id
_entity_poly.type
_entity_poly.pdbx_seq_one_letter_code
_entity_poly.pdbx_strand_id
1 'polypeptide(L)'
;GRAPQPGDDVDAARALRRAARRISGTLHTFQPLLDAAWAEEMRPELAWLSGTLALEHAYASRLERLLQALHRLSGSTAFPAPRPTGRTTATTATTATSVPPTAPPTHPASANRGNLTVGAAKAG
;
A
#
# COMPACT_ATOMS: atom_id res chain seq x y z
N GLY A 1 -7.03 -30.84 19.00
CA GLY A 1 -7.15 -29.44 18.59
C GLY A 1 -6.73 -29.32 17.16
N ARG A 2 -7.44 -28.54 16.34
CA ARG A 2 -7.06 -28.33 14.93
C ARG A 2 -5.80 -27.47 14.87
N ALA A 3 -4.84 -27.84 14.03
CA ALA A 3 -3.65 -27.02 13.79
C ALA A 3 -4.06 -25.70 13.11
N PRO A 4 -3.53 -24.55 13.56
CA PRO A 4 -3.82 -23.26 12.94
C PRO A 4 -3.41 -23.31 11.47
N GLN A 5 -4.33 -22.90 10.59
CA GLN A 5 -4.05 -22.76 9.18
C GLN A 5 -3.38 -21.41 8.94
N PRO A 6 -2.53 -21.25 7.90
CA PRO A 6 -1.87 -19.98 7.61
C PRO A 6 -2.84 -18.80 7.42
N GLY A 7 -4.08 -19.07 6.97
CA GLY A 7 -5.14 -18.07 6.85
C GLY A 7 -5.67 -17.59 8.20
N ASP A 8 -5.70 -18.48 9.21
CA ASP A 8 -6.21 -18.18 10.55
C ASP A 8 -5.30 -17.16 11.25
N ASP A 9 -3.98 -17.27 11.08
CA ASP A 9 -3.00 -16.35 11.66
C ASP A 9 -3.11 -14.94 11.05
N VAL A 10 -3.30 -14.85 9.73
CA VAL A 10 -3.47 -13.56 9.04
C VAL A 10 -4.78 -12.88 9.47
N ASP A 11 -5.86 -13.65 9.61
CA ASP A 11 -7.14 -13.12 10.09
C ASP A 11 -7.09 -12.74 11.57
N ALA A 12 -6.35 -13.49 12.40
CA ALA A 12 -6.07 -13.14 13.79
C ALA A 12 -5.28 -11.83 13.90
N ALA A 13 -4.20 -11.65 13.13
CA ALA A 13 -3.44 -10.40 13.07
C ALA A 13 -4.33 -9.21 12.65
N ARG A 14 -5.23 -9.43 11.68
CA ARG A 14 -6.21 -8.42 11.23
C ARG A 14 -7.21 -8.07 12.32
N ALA A 15 -7.71 -9.07 13.06
CA ALA A 15 -8.61 -8.89 14.18
C ALA A 15 -7.94 -8.12 15.33
N LEU A 16 -6.70 -8.48 15.67
CA LEU A 16 -5.90 -7.80 16.68
C LEU A 16 -5.63 -6.34 16.30
N ARG A 17 -5.31 -6.07 15.03
CA ARG A 17 -5.11 -4.69 14.54
C ARG A 17 -6.37 -3.85 14.69
N ARG A 18 -7.55 -4.41 14.38
CA ARG A 18 -8.84 -3.73 14.59
C ARG A 18 -9.10 -3.48 16.07
N ALA A 19 -8.82 -4.45 16.94
CA ALA A 19 -8.96 -4.30 18.38
C ALA A 19 -8.06 -3.16 18.91
N ALA A 20 -6.77 -3.15 18.55
CA ALA A 20 -5.83 -2.11 18.94
C ALA A 20 -6.27 -0.70 18.49
N ARG A 21 -6.75 -0.56 17.25
CA ARG A 21 -7.30 0.71 16.73
C ARG A 21 -8.55 1.14 17.48
N ARG A 22 -9.43 0.19 17.82
CA ARG A 22 -10.64 0.47 18.60
C ARG A 22 -10.31 0.94 20.00
N ILE A 23 -9.36 0.28 20.68
CA ILE A 23 -8.87 0.68 22.01
C ILE A 23 -8.27 2.09 21.95
N SER A 24 -7.39 2.36 20.99
CA SER A 24 -6.81 3.70 20.79
C SER A 24 -7.88 4.77 20.59
N GLY A 25 -8.93 4.47 19.82
CA GLY A 25 -10.08 5.36 19.65
C GLY A 25 -10.87 5.59 20.94
N THR A 26 -11.14 4.54 21.73
CA THR A 26 -11.82 4.68 23.02
C THR A 26 -11.00 5.47 24.03
N LEU A 27 -9.68 5.26 24.06
CA LEU A 27 -8.78 6.05 24.91
C LEU A 27 -8.81 7.53 24.52
N HIS A 28 -8.85 7.83 23.21
CA HIS A 28 -8.94 9.20 22.74
C HIS A 28 -10.27 9.87 23.10
N THR A 29 -11.40 9.19 22.90
CA THR A 29 -12.73 9.75 23.18
C THR A 29 -12.99 9.92 24.67
N PHE A 30 -12.57 8.97 25.50
CA PHE A 30 -12.80 9.00 26.94
C PHE A 30 -11.63 9.59 27.74
N GLN A 31 -10.64 10.19 27.09
CA GLN A 31 -9.45 10.76 27.71
C GLN A 31 -9.73 11.63 28.96
N PRO A 32 -10.77 12.48 29.00
CA PRO A 32 -11.08 13.29 30.20
C PRO A 32 -11.55 12.49 31.42
N LEU A 33 -11.98 11.24 31.23
CA LEU A 33 -12.49 10.36 32.29
C LEU A 33 -11.44 9.36 32.79
N LEU A 34 -10.28 9.28 32.14
CA LEU A 34 -9.19 8.37 32.47
C LEU A 34 -8.01 9.14 33.05
N ASP A 35 -7.07 8.41 33.67
CA ASP A 35 -5.76 8.97 34.00
C ASP A 35 -5.07 9.45 32.72
N ALA A 36 -4.83 10.75 32.64
CA ALA A 36 -4.33 11.40 31.43
C ALA A 36 -2.90 10.97 31.09
N ALA A 37 -2.06 10.73 32.11
CA ALA A 37 -0.67 10.31 31.90
C ALA A 37 -0.60 8.89 31.33
N TRP A 38 -1.38 7.98 31.90
CA TRP A 38 -1.49 6.60 31.43
C TRP A 38 -2.09 6.52 30.02
N ALA A 39 -3.16 7.29 29.76
CA ALA A 39 -3.79 7.29 28.44
C ALA A 39 -2.83 7.82 27.37
N GLU A 40 -2.06 8.86 27.65
CA GLU A 40 -1.05 9.38 26.72
C GLU A 40 0.14 8.43 26.53
N GLU A 41 0.52 7.66 27.55
CA GLU A 41 1.57 6.63 27.44
C GLU A 41 1.13 5.42 26.60
N MET A 42 -0.13 4.98 26.73
CA MET A 42 -0.63 3.81 25.99
C MET A 42 -0.87 4.06 24.50
N ARG A 43 -1.11 5.32 24.10
CA ARG A 43 -1.38 5.70 22.71
C ARG A 43 -0.22 5.42 21.75
N PRO A 44 1.04 5.82 22.00
CA PRO A 44 2.16 5.50 21.13
C PRO A 44 2.40 3.98 21.04
N GLU A 45 2.23 3.23 22.13
CA GLU A 45 2.37 1.78 22.14
C GLU A 45 1.35 1.08 21.23
N LEU A 46 0.07 1.49 21.32
CA LEU A 46 -0.98 0.98 20.42
C LEU A 46 -0.77 1.43 18.97
N ALA A 47 -0.25 2.64 18.75
CA ALA A 47 0.09 3.13 17.43
C ALA A 47 1.21 2.27 16.81
N TRP A 48 2.28 2.03 17.57
CA TRP A 48 3.40 1.16 17.20
C TRP A 48 2.92 -0.27 16.90
N LEU A 49 2.20 -0.91 17.83
CA LEU A 49 1.65 -2.25 17.64
C LEU A 49 0.79 -2.35 16.37
N SER A 50 -0.11 -1.37 16.16
CA SER A 50 -0.97 -1.36 14.97
C SER A 50 -0.21 -1.14 13.66
N GLY A 51 0.96 -0.49 13.73
CA GLY A 51 1.89 -0.33 12.61
C GLY A 51 2.62 -1.63 12.30
N THR A 52 3.12 -2.32 13.32
CA THR A 52 3.75 -3.64 13.18
C THR A 52 2.79 -4.65 12.55
N LEU A 53 1.55 -4.74 13.04
CA LEU A 53 0.51 -5.60 12.46
C LEU A 53 0.11 -5.20 11.02
N ALA A 54 0.32 -3.94 10.63
CA ALA A 54 0.12 -3.51 9.25
C ALA A 54 1.18 -4.08 8.31
N LEU A 55 2.42 -4.14 8.78
CA LEU A 55 3.54 -4.67 8.02
C LEU A 55 3.39 -6.17 7.76
N GLU A 56 2.92 -6.94 8.74
CA GLU A 56 2.64 -8.38 8.56
C GLU A 56 1.65 -8.62 7.41
N HIS A 57 0.57 -7.85 7.36
CA HIS A 57 -0.38 -7.92 6.25
C HIS A 57 0.25 -7.54 4.90
N ALA A 58 1.09 -6.50 4.88
CA ALA A 58 1.80 -6.09 3.68
C ALA A 58 2.77 -7.19 3.20
N TYR A 59 3.48 -7.86 4.11
CA TYR A 59 4.37 -8.97 3.78
C TYR A 59 3.63 -10.19 3.26
N ALA A 60 2.51 -10.57 3.88
CA ALA A 60 1.66 -11.64 3.37
C ALA A 60 1.17 -11.34 1.94
N SER A 61 0.69 -10.11 1.68
CA SER A 61 0.26 -9.69 0.34
C SER A 61 1.41 -9.70 -0.68
N ARG A 62 2.62 -9.33 -0.24
CA ARG A 62 3.81 -9.31 -1.09
C ARG A 62 4.26 -10.73 -1.41
N LEU A 63 4.28 -11.62 -0.43
CA LEU A 63 4.61 -13.03 -0.61
C LEU A 63 3.67 -13.69 -1.62
N GLU A 64 2.36 -13.49 -1.47
CA GLU A 64 1.36 -14.02 -2.41
C GLU A 64 1.63 -13.55 -3.85
N ARG A 65 1.87 -12.24 -4.05
CA ARG A 65 2.22 -11.71 -5.38
C ARG A 65 3.52 -12.32 -5.92
N LEU A 66 4.53 -12.53 -5.07
CA LEU A 66 5.81 -13.12 -5.48
C LEU A 66 5.66 -14.60 -5.85
N LEU A 67 4.87 -15.37 -5.10
CA LEU A 67 4.59 -16.77 -5.41
C LEU A 67 3.79 -16.91 -6.70
N GLN A 68 2.81 -16.04 -6.93
CA GLN A 68 2.07 -15.99 -8.20
C GLN A 68 2.97 -15.63 -9.38
N ALA A 69 3.85 -14.64 -9.24
CA ALA A 69 4.82 -14.30 -10.27
C ALA A 69 5.78 -15.47 -10.54
N LEU A 70 6.29 -16.10 -9.49
CA LEU A 70 7.16 -17.26 -9.59
C LEU A 70 6.48 -18.42 -10.31
N HIS A 71 5.23 -18.75 -9.96
CA HIS A 71 4.47 -19.80 -10.63
C HIS A 71 4.30 -19.51 -12.12
N ARG A 72 3.99 -18.25 -12.48
CA ARG A 72 3.89 -17.82 -13.88
C ARG A 72 5.22 -17.97 -14.62
N LEU A 73 6.35 -17.61 -14.00
CA LEU A 73 7.66 -17.72 -14.63
C LEU A 73 8.10 -19.19 -14.75
N SER A 74 7.94 -19.99 -13.70
CA SER A 74 8.31 -21.41 -13.69
C SER A 74 7.46 -22.27 -14.64
N GLY A 75 6.22 -21.86 -14.93
CA GLY A 75 5.36 -22.51 -15.92
C GLY A 75 5.40 -21.89 -17.32
N SER A 76 6.13 -20.80 -17.52
CA SER A 76 6.18 -20.08 -18.80
C SER A 76 7.34 -20.55 -19.67
N THR A 77 7.04 -21.45 -20.62
CA THR A 77 7.85 -21.66 -21.84
C THR A 77 7.39 -20.76 -23.00
N ALA A 78 6.82 -19.58 -22.70
CA ALA A 78 6.33 -18.68 -23.74
C ALA A 78 6.85 -17.25 -23.51
N PHE A 79 7.94 -16.96 -24.21
CA PHE A 79 8.39 -15.60 -24.45
C PHE A 79 7.26 -14.84 -25.18
N PRO A 80 6.79 -13.68 -24.69
CA PRO A 80 5.82 -12.91 -25.45
C PRO A 80 6.49 -12.45 -26.75
N ALA A 81 5.99 -12.94 -27.89
CA ALA A 81 6.43 -12.49 -29.20
C ALA A 81 6.25 -10.95 -29.29
N PRO A 82 7.24 -10.21 -29.83
CA PRO A 82 7.14 -8.77 -29.95
C PRO A 82 5.93 -8.40 -30.81
N ARG A 83 5.00 -7.63 -30.25
CA ARG A 83 3.89 -7.02 -30.99
C ARG A 83 4.49 -6.17 -32.12
N PRO A 84 4.08 -6.35 -33.39
CA PRO A 84 4.50 -5.45 -34.44
C PRO A 84 3.97 -4.05 -34.09
N THR A 85 4.88 -3.12 -33.82
CA THR A 85 4.57 -1.70 -33.79
C THR A 85 4.14 -1.30 -35.20
N GLY A 86 2.83 -1.27 -35.43
CA GLY A 86 2.24 -0.70 -36.63
C GLY A 86 2.68 0.76 -36.76
N ARG A 87 3.72 0.98 -37.54
CA ARG A 87 4.16 2.30 -37.99
C ARG A 87 3.25 2.67 -39.15
N THR A 88 2.15 3.37 -38.88
CA THR A 88 1.34 3.98 -39.92
C THR A 88 2.13 5.17 -40.47
N THR A 89 2.68 5.03 -41.67
CA THR A 89 3.22 6.12 -42.47
C THR A 89 2.08 7.07 -42.82
N ALA A 90 2.05 8.25 -42.20
CA ALA A 90 1.19 9.33 -42.64
C ALA A 90 1.78 9.94 -43.92
N THR A 91 1.19 9.60 -45.06
CA THR A 91 1.41 10.27 -46.34
C THR A 91 1.00 11.74 -46.21
N THR A 92 1.94 12.61 -46.54
CA THR A 92 1.80 14.07 -46.55
C THR A 92 0.76 14.47 -47.61
N ALA A 93 -0.33 15.07 -47.19
CA ALA A 93 -1.21 15.85 -48.06
C ALA A 93 -1.44 17.22 -47.41
N THR A 94 -0.85 18.22 -48.04
CA THR A 94 -0.95 19.65 -47.77
C THR A 94 -2.40 20.14 -47.88
N THR A 95 -2.83 21.02 -46.98
CA THR A 95 -3.50 22.33 -47.20
C THR A 95 -4.54 22.65 -46.11
N ALA A 96 -4.52 23.92 -45.66
CA ALA A 96 -5.59 24.71 -45.02
C ALA A 96 -5.76 24.70 -43.48
N THR A 97 -5.12 25.71 -42.87
CA THR A 97 -5.66 26.71 -41.93
C THR A 97 -6.98 26.39 -41.19
N SER A 98 -6.91 26.23 -39.86
CA SER A 98 -7.73 26.95 -38.86
C SER A 98 -7.30 26.63 -37.41
N VAL A 99 -7.41 27.63 -36.55
CA VAL A 99 -6.97 27.74 -35.12
C VAL A 99 -8.08 27.18 -34.17
N PRO A 100 -7.79 26.81 -32.90
CA PRO A 100 -8.20 25.54 -32.24
C PRO A 100 -9.46 25.62 -31.38
N PRO A 101 -9.86 24.49 -30.75
CA PRO A 101 -10.43 24.52 -29.41
C PRO A 101 -9.66 23.65 -28.39
N THR A 102 -9.26 24.32 -27.31
CA THR A 102 -9.32 23.95 -25.88
C THR A 102 -9.07 22.49 -25.43
N ALA A 103 -8.02 22.36 -24.61
CA ALA A 103 -7.57 21.15 -23.92
C ALA A 103 -8.58 20.52 -22.93
N PRO A 104 -8.54 19.19 -22.73
CA PRO A 104 -9.11 18.54 -21.54
C PRO A 104 -8.09 18.51 -20.38
N PRO A 105 -8.54 18.47 -19.11
CA PRO A 105 -7.68 18.57 -17.94
C PRO A 105 -6.82 17.32 -17.72
N THR A 106 -5.51 17.52 -17.56
CA THR A 106 -4.58 16.54 -17.01
C THR A 106 -4.83 16.37 -15.51
N HIS A 107 -5.21 15.16 -15.09
CA HIS A 107 -5.16 14.75 -13.69
C HIS A 107 -3.73 14.96 -13.14
N PRO A 108 -3.56 15.46 -11.90
CA PRO A 108 -2.24 15.60 -11.31
C PRO A 108 -1.63 14.22 -11.06
N ALA A 109 -0.39 14.05 -11.51
CA ALA A 109 0.47 12.96 -11.13
C ALA A 109 0.53 12.87 -9.59
N SER A 110 0.29 11.66 -9.07
CA SER A 110 0.45 11.35 -7.66
C SER A 110 1.82 11.83 -7.18
N ALA A 111 1.80 12.72 -6.20
CA ALA A 111 2.99 13.19 -5.52
C ALA A 111 3.76 11.97 -4.99
N ASN A 112 4.91 11.72 -5.62
CA ASN A 112 5.99 10.93 -5.04
C ASN A 112 6.37 11.60 -3.71
N ARG A 113 5.75 11.15 -2.62
CA ARG A 113 6.00 11.65 -1.28
C ARG A 113 6.91 10.65 -0.56
N GLY A 114 8.14 11.09 -0.36
CA GLY A 114 8.78 10.95 0.94
C GLY A 114 9.69 9.74 1.09
N ASN A 115 10.89 9.90 0.55
CA ASN A 115 12.14 9.51 1.20
C ASN A 115 12.05 9.72 2.73
N LEU A 116 11.79 8.66 3.48
CA LEU A 116 11.97 8.64 4.93
C LEU A 116 13.41 8.23 5.20
N THR A 117 14.26 9.25 5.28
CA THR A 117 15.48 9.21 6.08
C THR A 117 15.10 8.74 7.48
N VAL A 118 15.42 7.49 7.82
CA VAL A 118 15.40 7.02 9.20
C VAL A 118 16.51 7.77 9.91
N GLY A 119 16.12 8.89 10.52
CA GLY A 119 16.96 9.70 11.37
C GLY A 119 17.45 8.90 12.57
N ALA A 120 18.71 9.15 12.87
CA ALA A 120 19.41 8.76 14.06
C ALA A 120 18.72 9.23 15.36
N ALA A 121 19.23 8.68 16.47
CA ALA A 121 18.88 8.91 17.88
C ALA A 121 17.70 8.04 18.37
N LYS A 122 17.87 7.20 19.39
CA LYS A 122 18.46 7.56 20.68
C LYS A 122 19.18 6.37 21.34
N ALA A 123 20.47 6.57 21.64
CA ALA A 123 21.17 5.95 22.75
C ALA A 123 20.98 6.84 23.99
N GLY A 124 20.94 6.25 25.18
CA GLY A 124 20.87 6.95 26.46
C GLY A 124 19.63 6.56 27.26
#